data_AF-A0A9P4JA67-F1
#
_entry.id   AF-A0A9P4JA67-F1
#
_cell.length_a   1.000
_cell.length_b   1.000
_cell.length_c   1.000
_cell.angle_alpha   90.00
_cell.angle_beta   90.00
_cell.angle_gamma   90.00
#
_symmetry.space_group_name_H-M   'P 1'
#
loop_
_entity.id
_entity.type
_entity.pdbx_description
1 polymer ?
#
loop_
_entity_poly.entity_id
_entity_poly.type
_entity_poly.pdbx_seq_one_letter_code
_entity_poly.pdbx_strand_id
1 'polypeptide(L)'
;MSFKAVALLALATGFATVANAQSGTGTTTRYWDCCKPSCSWGGKALVSSPVQQCDKNNSPLTGGDSNQSACNGGDAYMCADQTPQVNPSNPLQAFGFAAANVGGASESDTCCGCYELTFTSTSLATAGKSMIVQVTNTGSDLVQNQFDLAFPGGGVGIFNACSNQYGSFPLGAQYGGITDGSLCDQYPAALQAGCKFRFGWFEGADNPTVSYKKVTCPAALTAKTGCVRNGEGTTGSSGASASSSTVAAASSSSSTSAYQAPSSSTTTTTVAPTTTTTTVAPSSSAATTTLSTYQSASTTTTDVPSSSAATTTLSTYQSPSTTTTTSAAGATTTTSASLSAYTPPANSSSSKTHKSHKTHKTTTTTSAGASAASDCGVQYVTLYDL
;
A
#
# COMPACT_ATOMS: atom_id res chain seq x y z
N MET A 1 14.10 6.33 -60.71
CA MET A 1 13.04 6.30 -59.67
C MET A 1 12.80 7.73 -59.22
N SER A 2 11.55 8.16 -58.95
CA SER A 2 11.24 9.58 -58.74
C SER A 2 11.50 10.03 -57.30
N PHE A 3 12.23 11.15 -57.13
CA PHE A 3 12.57 11.74 -55.83
C PHE A 3 11.35 12.19 -54.99
N LYS A 4 10.13 12.16 -55.53
CA LYS A 4 8.90 12.50 -54.80
C LYS A 4 8.41 11.43 -53.81
N ALA A 5 8.96 10.21 -53.85
CA ALA A 5 8.51 9.11 -52.99
C ALA A 5 9.12 9.09 -51.57
N VAL A 6 10.18 9.87 -51.31
CA VAL A 6 10.96 9.78 -50.05
C VAL A 6 10.43 10.71 -48.95
N ALA A 7 9.63 11.71 -49.29
CA ALA A 7 9.13 12.72 -48.33
C ALA A 7 7.91 12.28 -47.48
N LEU A 8 7.32 11.10 -47.76
CA LEU A 8 6.08 10.63 -47.14
C LEU A 8 6.28 9.55 -46.07
N LEU A 9 7.53 9.22 -45.73
CA LEU A 9 7.89 8.19 -44.73
C LEU A 9 8.59 8.76 -43.49
N ALA A 10 8.28 10.00 -43.11
CA ALA A 10 8.90 10.72 -41.99
C ALA A 10 7.89 11.30 -40.96
N LEU A 11 6.61 10.90 -41.03
CA LEU A 11 5.51 11.45 -40.22
C LEU A 11 4.73 10.40 -39.40
N ALA A 12 5.21 9.16 -39.34
CA ALA A 12 4.51 8.05 -38.67
C ALA A 12 5.15 7.59 -37.33
N THR A 13 6.35 8.06 -36.99
CA THR A 13 7.10 7.66 -35.79
C THR A 13 7.28 8.85 -34.84
N GLY A 14 6.17 9.33 -34.27
CA GLY A 14 6.19 10.58 -33.48
C GLY A 14 5.00 10.81 -32.55
N PHE A 15 3.95 9.99 -32.60
CA PHE A 15 2.94 9.96 -31.54
C PHE A 15 3.51 9.20 -30.33
N ALA A 16 4.48 9.83 -29.66
CA ALA A 16 4.52 9.72 -28.20
C ALA A 16 3.17 10.24 -27.72
N THR A 17 2.28 9.32 -27.32
CA THR A 17 1.04 9.71 -26.69
C THR A 17 1.40 10.48 -25.45
N VAL A 18 1.26 11.80 -25.52
CA VAL A 18 1.25 12.67 -24.34
C VAL A 18 -0.06 12.35 -23.63
N ALA A 19 -0.07 11.21 -22.93
CA ALA A 19 -1.08 10.94 -21.94
C ALA A 19 -1.08 12.17 -21.03
N ASN A 20 -2.25 12.80 -20.86
CA ASN A 20 -2.41 13.85 -19.86
C ASN A 20 -2.01 13.24 -18.52
N ALA A 21 -0.78 13.53 -18.08
CA ALA A 21 -0.15 12.87 -16.96
C ALA A 21 -0.85 13.36 -15.70
N GLN A 22 -1.85 12.60 -15.27
CA GLN A 22 -2.78 12.99 -14.21
C GLN A 22 -2.02 13.57 -13.01
N SER A 23 -2.25 14.85 -12.75
CA SER A 23 -1.52 15.63 -11.77
C SER A 23 -2.46 16.53 -10.97
N GLY A 24 -2.09 16.85 -9.74
CA GLY A 24 -2.84 17.75 -8.90
C GLY A 24 -2.22 17.92 -7.52
N THR A 25 -3.01 18.40 -6.58
CA THR A 25 -2.70 18.37 -5.14
C THR A 25 -3.51 17.28 -4.46
N GLY A 26 -3.00 16.75 -3.36
CA GLY A 26 -3.66 15.70 -2.60
C GLY A 26 -3.23 15.65 -1.14
N THR A 27 -3.91 14.80 -0.38
CA THR A 27 -3.57 14.45 1.00
C THR A 27 -2.96 13.04 1.04
N THR A 28 -2.25 12.74 2.11
CA THR A 28 -1.82 11.36 2.39
C THR A 28 -2.37 10.87 3.71
N THR A 29 -2.55 9.55 3.80
CA THR A 29 -2.71 8.82 5.06
C THR A 29 -1.70 7.67 5.09
N ARG A 30 -1.82 6.76 6.06
CA ARG A 30 -0.95 5.60 6.21
C ARG A 30 -1.78 4.40 6.66
N TYR A 31 -1.49 3.22 6.10
CA TYR A 31 -2.14 1.97 6.47
C TYR A 31 -1.22 0.76 6.30
N TRP A 32 -1.57 -0.33 6.97
CA TRP A 32 -1.15 -1.70 6.66
C TRP A 32 -2.14 -2.68 7.29
N ASP A 33 -3.13 -3.12 6.52
CA ASP A 33 -4.24 -4.00 6.94
C ASP A 33 -3.97 -5.50 6.70
N CYS A 34 -2.89 -5.79 5.96
CA CYS A 34 -2.50 -7.10 5.43
C CYS A 34 -3.49 -7.74 4.45
N CYS A 35 -4.54 -7.04 4.00
CA CYS A 35 -5.51 -7.57 3.04
C CYS A 35 -4.86 -7.87 1.67
N LYS A 36 -5.47 -8.74 0.86
CA LYS A 36 -5.15 -8.81 -0.57
C LYS A 36 -5.44 -7.45 -1.23
N PRO A 37 -4.47 -6.76 -1.85
CA PRO A 37 -4.69 -5.45 -2.49
C PRO A 37 -5.73 -5.53 -3.63
N SER A 38 -6.57 -4.51 -3.83
CA SER A 38 -7.64 -4.56 -4.84
C SER A 38 -7.14 -4.74 -6.28
N CYS A 39 -5.95 -4.24 -6.63
CA CYS A 39 -5.32 -4.43 -7.94
C CYS A 39 -4.68 -5.82 -8.11
N SER A 40 -4.81 -6.72 -7.12
CA SER A 40 -4.43 -8.14 -7.20
C SER A 40 -5.53 -9.03 -7.78
N TRP A 41 -6.68 -8.43 -8.13
CA TRP A 41 -7.77 -9.10 -8.84
C TRP A 41 -7.66 -8.88 -10.35
N GLY A 42 -7.95 -9.92 -11.14
CA GLY A 42 -8.02 -9.87 -12.59
C GLY A 42 -9.10 -8.92 -13.10
N GLY A 43 -8.90 -8.38 -14.30
CA GLY A 43 -9.86 -7.48 -14.96
C GLY A 43 -9.97 -6.07 -14.38
N LYS A 44 -9.29 -5.76 -13.27
CA LYS A 44 -9.28 -4.42 -12.65
C LYS A 44 -8.69 -3.33 -13.55
N ALA A 45 -7.63 -3.65 -14.28
CA ALA A 45 -6.98 -2.77 -15.26
C ALA A 45 -6.31 -3.59 -16.38
N LEU A 46 -5.90 -2.93 -17.47
CA LEU A 46 -5.09 -3.54 -18.54
C LEU A 46 -3.62 -3.57 -18.14
N VAL A 47 -3.17 -4.72 -17.63
CA VAL A 47 -1.83 -4.91 -17.03
C VAL A 47 -1.20 -6.25 -17.46
N SER A 48 0.13 -6.36 -17.31
CA SER A 48 0.92 -7.59 -17.53
C SER A 48 0.44 -8.79 -16.71
N SER A 49 0.17 -8.54 -15.43
CA SER A 49 -0.47 -9.43 -14.46
C SER A 49 -1.06 -8.55 -13.35
N PRO A 50 -2.07 -9.01 -12.59
CA PRO A 50 -2.47 -8.34 -11.36
C PRO A 50 -1.30 -8.22 -10.37
N VAL A 51 -1.46 -7.36 -9.35
CA VAL A 51 -0.49 -7.25 -8.25
C VAL A 51 -0.30 -8.62 -7.57
N GLN A 52 0.96 -8.99 -7.34
CA GLN A 52 1.32 -10.21 -6.64
C GLN A 52 0.78 -10.20 -5.21
N GLN A 53 0.06 -11.25 -4.85
CA GLN A 53 -0.43 -11.52 -3.49
C GLN A 53 0.43 -12.62 -2.85
N CYS A 54 0.50 -12.67 -1.52
CA CYS A 54 1.29 -13.66 -0.81
C CYS A 54 0.48 -14.49 0.19
N ASP A 55 1.03 -15.63 0.58
CA ASP A 55 0.50 -16.46 1.65
C ASP A 55 0.80 -15.84 3.03
N LYS A 56 0.38 -16.55 4.08
CA LYS A 56 0.63 -16.16 5.47
C LYS A 56 2.12 -16.00 5.83
N ASN A 57 3.02 -16.63 5.07
CA ASN A 57 4.47 -16.62 5.30
C ASN A 57 5.23 -15.65 4.37
N ASN A 58 4.52 -14.81 3.59
CA ASN A 58 5.07 -13.95 2.53
C ASN A 58 5.64 -14.69 1.30
N SER A 59 5.20 -15.92 1.06
CA SER A 59 5.50 -16.64 -0.20
C SER A 59 4.52 -16.19 -1.30
N PRO A 60 4.98 -15.83 -2.50
CA PRO A 60 4.10 -15.48 -3.62
C PRO A 60 3.10 -16.59 -3.96
N LEU A 61 1.80 -16.27 -3.99
CA LEU A 61 0.74 -17.21 -4.35
C LEU A 61 0.50 -17.26 -5.87
N THR A 62 0.46 -18.47 -6.41
CA THR A 62 -0.07 -18.77 -7.74
C THR A 62 -1.60 -18.87 -7.74
N GLY A 63 -2.26 -18.69 -8.88
CA GLY A 63 -3.72 -18.88 -9.03
C GLY A 63 -4.55 -17.59 -9.14
N GLY A 64 -3.98 -16.44 -8.79
CA GLY A 64 -4.60 -15.12 -9.03
C GLY A 64 -5.94 -14.97 -8.31
N ASP A 65 -7.03 -14.96 -9.08
CA ASP A 65 -8.39 -14.76 -8.57
C ASP A 65 -8.96 -15.96 -7.79
N SER A 66 -8.33 -17.15 -7.87
CA SER A 66 -8.72 -18.28 -7.01
C SER A 66 -8.47 -18.03 -5.52
N ASN A 67 -7.56 -17.10 -5.20
CA ASN A 67 -7.10 -16.87 -3.85
C ASN A 67 -7.91 -15.74 -3.22
N GLN A 68 -8.82 -16.10 -2.31
CA GLN A 68 -9.63 -15.14 -1.56
C GLN A 68 -8.78 -14.34 -0.58
N SER A 69 -9.10 -13.05 -0.43
CA SER A 69 -8.48 -12.15 0.55
C SER A 69 -8.66 -12.69 1.97
N ALA A 70 -7.62 -12.59 2.80
CA ALA A 70 -7.71 -12.90 4.22
C ALA A 70 -8.66 -11.98 5.00
N CYS A 71 -8.94 -10.78 4.48
CA CYS A 71 -9.98 -9.89 5.00
C CYS A 71 -11.41 -10.34 4.65
N ASN A 72 -11.55 -11.38 3.82
CA ASN A 72 -12.80 -12.02 3.42
C ASN A 72 -12.77 -13.54 3.67
N GLY A 73 -11.94 -14.01 4.61
CA GLY A 73 -11.88 -15.40 5.06
C GLY A 73 -11.08 -16.36 4.18
N GLY A 74 -10.22 -15.86 3.29
CA GLY A 74 -9.23 -16.66 2.55
C GLY A 74 -7.81 -16.57 3.14
N ASP A 75 -6.82 -16.91 2.32
CA ASP A 75 -5.40 -17.00 2.70
C ASP A 75 -4.47 -16.08 1.88
N ALA A 76 -5.04 -15.16 1.09
CA ALA A 76 -4.27 -14.16 0.34
C ALA A 76 -4.08 -12.85 1.12
N TYR A 77 -2.84 -12.40 1.20
CA TYR A 77 -2.39 -11.19 1.89
C TYR A 77 -1.57 -10.28 0.96
N MET A 78 -1.37 -9.03 1.36
CA MET A 78 -0.35 -8.17 0.76
C MET A 78 1.06 -8.73 1.05
N CYS A 79 1.93 -8.77 0.04
CA CYS A 79 3.30 -9.24 0.21
C CYS A 79 4.15 -8.25 1.03
N ALA A 80 4.90 -8.72 2.01
CA ALA A 80 5.79 -7.87 2.83
C ALA A 80 6.92 -7.18 2.05
N ASP A 81 7.26 -7.63 0.84
CA ASP A 81 8.22 -6.92 -0.01
C ASP A 81 7.61 -5.68 -0.67
N GLN A 82 6.27 -5.53 -0.68
CA GLN A 82 5.55 -4.33 -1.12
C GLN A 82 5.52 -3.24 -0.02
N THR A 83 6.65 -3.08 0.67
CA THR A 83 6.91 -2.06 1.69
C THR A 83 7.75 -0.92 1.11
N PRO A 84 7.74 0.28 1.72
CA PRO A 84 8.51 1.41 1.23
C PRO A 84 10.03 1.23 1.43
N GLN A 85 10.81 1.89 0.59
CA GLN A 85 12.26 1.94 0.65
C GLN A 85 12.77 3.29 0.15
N VAL A 86 13.93 3.73 0.64
CA VAL A 86 14.62 4.91 0.08
C VAL A 86 15.14 4.56 -1.32
N ASN A 87 15.09 5.50 -2.28
CA ASN A 87 15.71 5.29 -3.59
C ASN A 87 17.24 5.24 -3.40
N PRO A 88 17.93 4.13 -3.71
CA PRO A 88 19.37 3.98 -3.49
C PRO A 88 20.21 4.95 -4.34
N SER A 89 19.65 5.50 -5.42
CA SER A 89 20.31 6.49 -6.30
C SER A 89 19.97 7.94 -5.95
N ASN A 90 18.99 8.19 -5.07
CA ASN A 90 18.62 9.53 -4.63
C ASN A 90 18.02 9.48 -3.21
N PRO A 91 18.76 9.84 -2.15
CA PRO A 91 18.28 9.74 -0.77
C PRO A 91 17.16 10.73 -0.42
N LEU A 92 16.88 11.73 -1.27
CA LEU A 92 15.70 12.61 -1.14
C LEU A 92 14.45 12.03 -1.82
N GLN A 93 14.56 10.89 -2.52
CA GLN A 93 13.43 10.20 -3.10
C GLN A 93 13.20 8.85 -2.41
N ALA A 94 11.94 8.43 -2.29
CA ALA A 94 11.56 7.09 -1.87
C ALA A 94 10.73 6.37 -2.93
N PHE A 95 10.64 5.05 -2.79
CA PHE A 95 9.76 4.17 -3.54
C PHE A 95 8.81 3.48 -2.57
N GLY A 96 7.54 3.30 -2.95
CA GLY A 96 6.62 2.44 -2.20
C GLY A 96 5.30 2.23 -2.91
N PHE A 97 4.26 1.95 -2.11
CA PHE A 97 2.96 1.51 -2.58
C PHE A 97 1.86 2.27 -1.86
N ALA A 98 0.70 2.41 -2.49
CA ALA A 98 -0.42 3.13 -1.92
C ALA A 98 -1.77 2.53 -2.33
N ALA A 99 -2.79 2.72 -1.49
CA ALA A 99 -4.16 2.77 -1.97
C ALA A 99 -4.44 4.20 -2.47
N ALA A 100 -5.23 4.38 -3.54
CA ALA A 100 -5.49 5.72 -4.07
C ALA A 100 -6.92 5.93 -4.59
N ASN A 101 -7.42 7.16 -4.39
CA ASN A 101 -8.59 7.74 -5.06
C ASN A 101 -8.17 9.13 -5.56
N VAL A 102 -7.88 9.25 -6.86
CA VAL A 102 -7.15 10.41 -7.41
C VAL A 102 -7.70 10.84 -8.76
N GLY A 103 -7.86 12.15 -8.96
CA GLY A 103 -8.30 12.73 -10.25
C GLY A 103 -9.72 12.38 -10.69
N GLY A 104 -10.54 11.77 -9.82
CA GLY A 104 -11.83 11.18 -10.21
C GLY A 104 -11.71 9.93 -11.06
N ALA A 105 -10.51 9.33 -11.12
CA ALA A 105 -10.18 8.20 -11.96
C ALA A 105 -10.63 6.86 -11.34
N SER A 106 -10.97 5.88 -12.17
CA SER A 106 -11.40 4.55 -11.72
C SER A 106 -10.20 3.65 -11.39
N GLU A 107 -10.43 2.50 -10.74
CA GLU A 107 -9.40 1.46 -10.60
C GLU A 107 -8.78 1.06 -11.95
N SER A 108 -9.55 1.11 -13.06
CA SER A 108 -9.01 0.77 -14.38
C SER A 108 -7.97 1.77 -14.89
N ASP A 109 -8.00 3.01 -14.40
CA ASP A 109 -7.08 4.10 -14.74
C ASP A 109 -5.87 4.16 -13.79
N THR A 110 -6.10 3.84 -12.51
CA THR A 110 -5.12 3.99 -11.41
C THR A 110 -4.35 2.71 -11.12
N CYS A 111 -4.97 1.52 -11.16
CA CYS A 111 -4.32 0.28 -10.75
C CYS A 111 -3.00 0.05 -11.49
N CYS A 112 -1.97 -0.24 -10.70
CA CYS A 112 -0.58 -0.43 -11.10
C CYS A 112 0.08 0.74 -11.82
N GLY A 113 -0.59 1.89 -11.95
CA GLY A 113 0.02 3.14 -12.35
C GLY A 113 0.87 3.72 -11.22
N CYS A 114 1.89 4.48 -11.57
CA CYS A 114 2.75 5.14 -10.60
C CYS A 114 2.56 6.66 -10.59
N TYR A 115 2.74 7.24 -9.41
CA TYR A 115 2.63 8.67 -9.19
C TYR A 115 3.84 9.13 -8.39
N GLU A 116 4.53 10.17 -8.85
CA GLU A 116 5.51 10.89 -8.02
C GLU A 116 4.75 11.88 -7.16
N LEU A 117 4.90 11.74 -5.85
CA LEU A 117 4.38 12.61 -4.81
C LEU A 117 5.51 13.51 -4.32
N THR A 118 5.39 14.82 -4.45
CA THR A 118 6.30 15.79 -3.83
C THR A 118 5.61 16.33 -2.58
N PHE A 119 6.23 16.16 -1.41
CA PHE A 119 5.62 16.59 -0.14
C PHE A 119 5.57 18.13 -0.06
N THR A 120 4.42 18.66 0.35
CA THR A 120 4.14 20.10 0.43
C THR A 120 3.84 20.60 1.85
N SER A 121 3.85 19.71 2.85
CA SER A 121 3.85 20.06 4.27
C SER A 121 4.84 19.20 5.07
N THR A 122 4.92 19.46 6.37
CA THR A 122 5.90 18.88 7.33
C THR A 122 7.37 19.15 6.97
N SER A 123 8.30 18.60 7.73
CA SER A 123 9.75 18.65 7.45
C SER A 123 10.12 17.98 6.14
N LEU A 124 9.29 17.06 5.62
CA LEU A 124 9.51 16.42 4.33
C LEU A 124 9.53 17.43 3.17
N ALA A 125 8.67 18.46 3.24
CA ALA A 125 8.62 19.52 2.23
C ALA A 125 9.86 20.43 2.26
N THR A 126 10.31 20.85 3.45
CA THR A 126 11.52 21.69 3.58
C THR A 126 12.80 20.92 3.29
N ALA A 127 12.82 19.60 3.48
CA ALA A 127 13.86 18.70 3.00
C ALA A 127 13.82 18.43 1.49
N GLY A 128 12.78 18.89 0.78
CA GLY A 128 12.61 18.66 -0.66
C GLY A 128 12.37 17.19 -1.04
N LYS A 129 11.78 16.40 -0.14
CA LYS A 129 11.57 14.96 -0.36
C LYS A 129 10.44 14.69 -1.36
N SER A 130 10.62 13.65 -2.18
CA SER A 130 9.56 13.08 -3.01
C SER A 130 9.46 11.55 -2.85
N MET A 131 8.34 10.97 -3.26
CA MET A 131 8.11 9.53 -3.20
C MET A 131 7.36 9.07 -4.44
N ILE A 132 7.90 8.11 -5.18
CA ILE A 132 7.16 7.45 -6.26
C ILE A 132 6.41 6.25 -5.66
N VAL A 133 5.08 6.28 -5.75
CA VAL A 133 4.21 5.19 -5.30
C VAL A 133 3.62 4.46 -6.50
N GLN A 134 3.52 3.13 -6.42
CA GLN A 134 2.65 2.34 -7.29
C GLN A 134 1.30 2.14 -6.60
N VAL A 135 0.20 2.40 -7.29
CA VAL A 135 -1.14 2.15 -6.77
C VAL A 135 -1.45 0.65 -6.84
N THR A 136 -1.61 0.01 -5.70
CA THR A 136 -1.92 -1.43 -5.58
C THR A 136 -3.32 -1.70 -5.05
N ASN A 137 -4.01 -0.67 -4.54
CA ASN A 137 -5.30 -0.79 -3.90
C ASN A 137 -6.16 0.47 -4.10
N THR A 138 -7.45 0.39 -3.80
CA THR A 138 -8.35 1.55 -3.60
C THR A 138 -9.23 1.26 -2.38
N GLY A 139 -9.30 2.20 -1.43
CA GLY A 139 -10.19 2.15 -0.27
C GLY A 139 -11.50 2.88 -0.53
N SER A 140 -12.60 2.40 0.05
CA SER A 140 -13.94 3.02 -0.05
C SER A 140 -14.09 4.29 0.79
N ASP A 141 -13.21 4.47 1.77
CA ASP A 141 -13.09 5.59 2.69
C ASP A 141 -12.12 6.67 2.20
N LEU A 142 -11.41 6.43 1.09
CA LEU A 142 -10.52 7.42 0.50
C LEU A 142 -11.31 8.56 -0.13
N VAL A 143 -11.07 9.79 0.36
CA VAL A 143 -11.64 11.00 -0.25
C VAL A 143 -10.92 11.33 -1.57
N GLN A 144 -11.48 12.29 -2.32
CA GLN A 144 -10.92 12.71 -3.59
C GLN A 144 -9.49 13.26 -3.44
N ASN A 145 -8.57 12.76 -4.28
CA ASN A 145 -7.14 13.08 -4.27
C ASN A 145 -6.39 12.64 -2.99
N GLN A 146 -6.74 11.47 -2.45
CA GLN A 146 -6.03 10.85 -1.33
C GLN A 146 -5.13 9.69 -1.78
N PHE A 147 -3.91 9.64 -1.24
CA PHE A 147 -3.01 8.49 -1.29
C PHE A 147 -2.81 7.92 0.12
N ASP A 148 -3.27 6.70 0.36
CA ASP A 148 -3.05 6.01 1.62
C ASP A 148 -1.79 5.16 1.52
N LEU A 149 -0.73 5.56 2.22
CA LEU A 149 0.62 5.02 2.03
C LEU A 149 0.77 3.69 2.78
N ALA A 150 1.20 2.65 2.07
CA ALA A 150 1.32 1.28 2.61
C ALA A 150 2.55 1.14 3.52
N PHE A 151 2.40 1.54 4.79
CA PHE A 151 3.45 1.55 5.80
C PHE A 151 3.12 0.57 6.93
N PRO A 152 3.90 -0.51 7.12
CA PRO A 152 3.73 -1.40 8.26
C PRO A 152 3.66 -0.64 9.58
N GLY A 153 2.59 -0.89 10.33
CA GLY A 153 2.29 -0.16 11.57
C GLY A 153 1.70 1.23 11.38
N GLY A 154 1.23 1.60 10.18
CA GLY A 154 0.43 2.79 9.91
C GLY A 154 -1.02 2.72 10.42
N GLY A 155 -1.46 1.55 10.87
CA GLY A 155 -2.84 1.27 11.30
C GLY A 155 -3.52 0.32 10.32
N VAL A 156 -4.42 -0.52 10.81
CA VAL A 156 -5.13 -1.52 10.00
C VAL A 156 -6.39 -0.95 9.34
N GLY A 157 -6.90 0.19 9.84
CA GLY A 157 -8.07 0.84 9.29
C GLY A 157 -9.36 0.01 9.49
N ILE A 158 -10.18 -0.10 8.45
CA ILE A 158 -11.47 -0.79 8.50
C ILE A 158 -11.33 -2.31 8.67
N PHE A 159 -10.30 -2.90 8.04
CA PHE A 159 -10.06 -4.34 8.02
C PHE A 159 -8.85 -4.72 8.90
N ASN A 160 -8.67 -6.01 9.19
CA ASN A 160 -7.47 -6.48 9.89
C ASN A 160 -7.21 -7.96 9.56
N ALA A 161 -6.51 -8.21 8.46
CA ALA A 161 -5.92 -9.53 8.20
C ALA A 161 -4.61 -9.73 8.98
N CYS A 162 -3.96 -8.68 9.48
CA CYS A 162 -2.66 -8.78 10.15
C CYS A 162 -2.70 -9.66 11.41
N SER A 163 -3.76 -9.59 12.20
CA SER A 163 -3.97 -10.50 13.34
C SER A 163 -4.06 -11.97 12.90
N ASN A 164 -4.62 -12.24 11.72
CA ASN A 164 -4.68 -13.59 11.15
C ASN A 164 -3.35 -14.01 10.51
N GLN A 165 -2.59 -13.08 9.91
CA GLN A 165 -1.33 -13.35 9.24
C GLN A 165 -0.19 -13.60 10.23
N TYR A 166 -0.04 -12.74 11.24
CA TYR A 166 1.14 -12.71 12.10
C TYR A 166 0.84 -12.95 13.59
N GLY A 167 -0.44 -13.08 13.97
CA GLY A 167 -0.84 -13.21 15.37
C GLY A 167 -0.72 -11.89 16.12
N SER A 168 -0.16 -11.93 17.32
CA SER A 168 -0.03 -10.76 18.19
C SER A 168 1.33 -10.07 18.03
N PHE A 169 1.30 -8.81 17.63
CA PHE A 169 2.43 -7.88 17.56
C PHE A 169 1.88 -6.45 17.72
N PRO A 170 2.70 -5.40 17.98
CA PRO A 170 2.18 -4.08 18.30
C PRO A 170 1.62 -3.36 17.06
N LEU A 171 0.36 -3.62 16.71
CA LEU A 171 -0.40 -2.93 15.64
C LEU A 171 -0.57 -1.43 15.91
N GLY A 172 -0.64 -1.03 17.19
CA GLY A 172 -0.95 0.33 17.62
C GLY A 172 -2.45 0.65 17.51
N ALA A 173 -2.78 1.92 17.30
CA ALA A 173 -4.16 2.36 17.09
C ALA A 173 -4.72 1.84 15.76
N GLN A 174 -6.03 1.58 15.71
CA GLN A 174 -6.70 1.09 14.49
C GLN A 174 -6.43 2.00 13.28
N TYR A 175 -6.52 3.32 13.47
CA TYR A 175 -6.14 4.34 12.49
C TYR A 175 -4.88 5.06 13.00
N GLY A 176 -3.90 5.28 12.13
CA GLY A 176 -2.63 5.93 12.49
C GLY A 176 -1.57 5.02 13.12
N GLY A 177 -1.97 3.85 13.63
CA GLY A 177 -1.08 2.75 14.02
C GLY A 177 -0.23 3.02 15.24
N ILE A 178 1.02 2.55 15.24
CA ILE A 178 1.99 2.85 16.29
C ILE A 178 2.45 4.31 16.23
N THR A 179 2.85 4.87 17.37
CA THR A 179 3.40 6.22 17.50
C THR A 179 4.88 6.25 17.88
N ASP A 180 5.43 5.11 18.29
CA ASP A 180 6.85 4.95 18.63
C ASP A 180 7.51 3.93 17.69
N GLY A 181 8.55 4.37 16.98
CA GLY A 181 9.34 3.52 16.08
C GLY A 181 10.18 2.46 16.78
N SER A 182 10.39 2.54 18.11
CA SER A 182 11.05 1.48 18.88
C SER A 182 10.28 0.16 18.83
N LEU A 183 8.95 0.22 18.61
CA LEU A 183 8.09 -0.94 18.48
C LEU A 183 8.33 -1.73 17.19
N CYS A 184 9.01 -1.16 16.19
CA CYS A 184 9.30 -1.84 14.92
C CYS A 184 10.21 -3.06 15.07
N ASP A 185 10.99 -3.20 16.14
CA ASP A 185 11.79 -4.41 16.40
C ASP A 185 10.93 -5.61 16.84
N GLN A 186 9.68 -5.37 17.24
CA GLN A 186 8.70 -6.40 17.60
C GLN A 186 7.80 -6.81 16.42
N TYR A 187 7.98 -6.20 15.24
CA TYR A 187 7.24 -6.57 14.03
C TYR A 187 7.79 -7.88 13.44
N PRO A 188 6.97 -8.63 12.67
CA PRO A 188 7.44 -9.72 11.82
C PRO A 188 8.64 -9.28 10.99
N ALA A 189 9.70 -10.10 10.91
CA ALA A 189 10.99 -9.71 10.34
C ALA A 189 10.89 -9.04 8.96
N ALA A 190 10.01 -9.55 8.09
CA ALA A 190 9.79 -9.01 6.75
C ALA A 190 9.17 -7.60 6.72
N LEU A 191 8.48 -7.17 7.79
CA LEU A 191 7.82 -5.87 7.90
C LEU A 191 8.64 -4.81 8.65
N GLN A 192 9.69 -5.22 9.38
CA GLN A 192 10.47 -4.30 10.22
C GLN A 192 11.11 -3.16 9.42
N ALA A 193 11.58 -3.43 8.20
CA ALA A 193 12.19 -2.42 7.33
C ALA A 193 11.18 -1.33 6.91
N GLY A 194 9.97 -1.72 6.48
CA GLY A 194 8.90 -0.79 6.14
C GLY A 194 8.38 -0.01 7.36
N CYS A 195 8.33 -0.65 8.53
CA CYS A 195 8.01 0.02 9.80
C CYS A 195 9.06 1.08 10.14
N LYS A 196 10.36 0.72 10.11
CA LYS A 196 11.47 1.64 10.38
C LYS A 196 11.57 2.77 9.36
N PHE A 197 11.22 2.52 8.09
CA PHE A 197 11.14 3.58 7.07
C PHE A 197 10.17 4.70 7.50
N ARG A 198 9.00 4.37 8.08
CA ARG A 198 8.00 5.35 8.52
C ARG A 198 8.57 6.35 9.53
N PHE A 199 9.39 5.89 10.48
CA PHE A 199 9.95 6.74 11.54
C PHE A 199 11.32 7.32 11.17
N GLY A 200 12.09 6.65 10.31
CA GLY A 200 13.38 7.12 9.80
C GLY A 200 13.23 8.10 8.65
N TRP A 201 13.09 7.60 7.41
CA TRP A 201 13.08 8.45 6.23
C TRP A 201 11.84 9.34 6.14
N PHE A 202 10.68 8.82 6.53
CA PHE A 202 9.41 9.57 6.54
C PHE A 202 9.20 10.37 7.85
N GLU A 203 10.17 10.34 8.77
CA GLU A 203 10.23 11.19 9.97
C GLU A 203 9.00 11.12 10.90
N GLY A 204 8.19 10.06 10.79
CA GLY A 204 6.93 9.92 11.52
C GLY A 204 5.84 10.92 11.09
N ALA A 205 6.00 11.58 9.93
CA ALA A 205 5.12 12.66 9.47
C ALA A 205 3.63 12.27 9.50
N ASP A 206 2.80 13.12 10.08
CA ASP A 206 1.36 12.86 10.18
C ASP A 206 0.63 13.46 8.96
N ASN A 207 0.19 12.58 8.06
CA ASN A 207 -0.67 12.87 6.92
C ASN A 207 -0.23 14.09 6.07
N PRO A 208 1.05 14.16 5.62
CA PRO A 208 1.54 15.29 4.84
C PRO A 208 0.74 15.51 3.55
N THR A 209 0.59 16.77 3.15
CA THR A 209 0.01 17.12 1.85
C THR A 209 1.04 16.91 0.75
N VAL A 210 0.57 16.68 -0.47
CA VAL A 210 1.42 16.44 -1.63
C VAL A 210 0.93 17.23 -2.85
N SER A 211 1.87 17.57 -3.73
CA SER A 211 1.57 17.67 -5.16
C SER A 211 1.92 16.34 -5.81
N TYR A 212 1.13 15.89 -6.77
CA TYR A 212 1.32 14.61 -7.44
C TYR A 212 1.30 14.75 -8.96
N LYS A 213 2.00 13.85 -9.65
CA LYS A 213 1.92 13.65 -11.11
C LYS A 213 2.06 12.17 -11.44
N LYS A 214 1.30 11.66 -12.41
CA LYS A 214 1.45 10.31 -12.94
C LYS A 214 2.82 10.20 -13.64
N VAL A 215 3.54 9.12 -13.37
CA VAL A 215 4.88 8.83 -13.92
C VAL A 215 4.96 7.38 -14.37
N THR A 216 5.86 7.11 -15.31
CA THR A 216 6.19 5.75 -15.72
C THR A 216 6.80 4.97 -14.56
N CYS A 217 6.24 3.80 -14.23
CA CYS A 217 6.64 3.04 -13.05
C CYS A 217 8.13 2.63 -13.05
N PRO A 218 8.87 2.90 -11.97
CA PRO A 218 10.21 2.36 -11.78
C PRO A 218 10.21 0.83 -11.67
N ALA A 219 11.22 0.19 -12.25
CA ALA A 219 11.40 -1.25 -12.17
C ALA A 219 11.59 -1.73 -10.70
N ALA A 220 12.08 -0.85 -9.82
CA ALA A 220 12.18 -1.09 -8.37
C ALA A 220 10.83 -1.28 -7.65
N LEU A 221 9.71 -0.89 -8.28
CA LEU A 221 8.35 -1.15 -7.79
C LEU A 221 7.72 -2.33 -8.52
N THR A 222 7.75 -2.33 -9.85
CA THR A 222 7.06 -3.34 -10.67
C THR A 222 7.68 -4.73 -10.56
N ALA A 223 8.97 -4.84 -10.21
CA ALA A 223 9.60 -6.13 -9.93
C ALA A 223 9.08 -6.80 -8.63
N LYS A 224 8.47 -6.04 -7.71
CA LYS A 224 7.87 -6.53 -6.46
C LYS A 224 6.41 -6.95 -6.65
N THR A 225 5.67 -6.21 -7.48
CA THR A 225 4.25 -6.45 -7.72
C THR A 225 3.98 -7.32 -8.94
N GLY A 226 4.93 -7.47 -9.86
CA GLY A 226 4.73 -8.09 -11.20
C GLY A 226 3.86 -7.24 -12.15
N CYS A 227 3.23 -6.19 -11.65
CA CYS A 227 2.17 -5.47 -12.34
C CYS A 227 2.72 -4.24 -13.09
N VAL A 228 2.59 -4.23 -14.40
CA VAL A 228 2.94 -3.13 -15.31
C VAL A 228 1.72 -2.82 -16.18
N ARG A 229 1.38 -1.56 -16.39
CA ARG A 229 0.26 -1.18 -17.27
C ARG A 229 0.60 -1.41 -18.74
N ASN A 230 -0.36 -1.90 -19.52
CA ASN A 230 -0.16 -2.19 -20.93
C ASN A 230 0.25 -0.93 -21.71
N GLY A 231 1.34 -1.02 -22.47
CA GLY A 231 1.93 0.10 -23.21
C GLY A 231 2.91 0.96 -22.41
N GLU A 232 3.04 0.77 -21.10
CA GLU A 232 4.08 1.40 -20.29
C GLU A 232 5.34 0.51 -20.22
N GLY A 233 6.51 1.03 -20.58
CA GLY A 233 7.80 0.43 -20.21
C GLY A 233 8.13 0.77 -18.75
N THR A 234 9.12 0.10 -18.15
CA THR A 234 9.59 0.44 -16.79
C THR A 234 10.79 1.40 -16.82
N THR A 235 10.91 2.29 -15.83
CA THR A 235 12.04 3.21 -15.71
C THR A 235 13.12 2.67 -14.77
N GLY A 236 14.38 2.86 -15.13
CA GLY A 236 15.54 2.35 -14.39
C GLY A 236 15.75 0.85 -14.58
N SER A 237 17.00 0.41 -14.72
CA SER A 237 17.31 -0.99 -14.90
C SER A 237 17.15 -1.75 -13.58
N SER A 238 16.13 -2.60 -13.48
CA SER A 238 16.34 -3.88 -12.78
C SER A 238 17.51 -4.61 -13.46
N GLY A 239 18.35 -5.29 -12.68
CA GLY A 239 19.58 -5.92 -13.17
C GLY A 239 19.35 -7.14 -14.07
N ALA A 240 18.84 -6.92 -15.28
CA ALA A 240 18.73 -7.90 -16.35
C ALA A 240 18.68 -7.15 -17.70
N SER A 241 19.86 -6.95 -18.30
CA SER A 241 19.95 -6.35 -19.63
C SER A 241 19.42 -7.34 -20.68
N ALA A 242 18.37 -6.96 -21.40
CA ALA A 242 17.91 -7.62 -22.60
C ALA A 242 17.57 -6.57 -23.65
N SER A 243 18.59 -6.00 -24.31
CA SER A 243 18.40 -5.18 -25.51
C SER A 243 17.79 -6.03 -26.62
N SER A 244 16.52 -5.78 -26.93
CA SER A 244 15.80 -6.34 -28.06
C SER A 244 16.37 -5.79 -29.38
N SER A 245 17.43 -6.43 -29.87
CA SER A 245 17.90 -6.26 -31.24
C SER A 245 17.18 -7.25 -32.16
N THR A 246 16.41 -6.73 -33.10
CA THR A 246 15.66 -7.49 -34.08
C THR A 246 16.59 -8.03 -35.17
N VAL A 247 16.68 -9.36 -35.28
CA VAL A 247 17.17 -10.02 -36.50
C VAL A 247 16.12 -11.01 -37.00
N ALA A 248 15.72 -10.84 -38.26
CA ALA A 248 14.72 -11.67 -38.91
C ALA A 248 15.27 -13.05 -39.29
N ALA A 249 14.36 -14.00 -39.50
CA ALA A 249 14.70 -15.40 -39.74
C ALA A 249 15.38 -15.65 -41.10
N ALA A 250 16.22 -16.69 -41.14
CA ALA A 250 16.52 -17.45 -42.35
C ALA A 250 16.56 -18.95 -42.01
N SER A 251 15.75 -19.74 -42.70
CA SER A 251 15.66 -21.20 -42.50
C SER A 251 16.78 -21.92 -43.25
N SER A 252 17.32 -22.99 -42.68
CA SER A 252 18.06 -24.02 -43.43
C SER A 252 17.97 -25.36 -42.71
N SER A 253 17.48 -26.39 -43.40
CA SER A 253 17.36 -27.76 -42.91
C SER A 253 18.48 -28.65 -43.45
N SER A 254 19.19 -29.36 -42.58
CA SER A 254 19.92 -30.60 -42.93
C SER A 254 20.25 -31.43 -41.69
N SER A 255 20.44 -32.73 -41.89
CA SER A 255 20.33 -33.79 -40.90
C SER A 255 21.68 -34.44 -40.51
N THR A 256 21.57 -35.53 -39.74
CA THR A 256 22.53 -36.65 -39.54
C THR A 256 23.69 -36.54 -38.52
N SER A 257 23.51 -37.34 -37.45
CA SER A 257 24.39 -38.45 -37.02
C SER A 257 25.69 -38.20 -36.22
N ALA A 258 25.55 -38.40 -34.89
CA ALA A 258 26.24 -39.44 -34.08
C ALA A 258 27.75 -39.35 -33.76
N TYR A 259 28.14 -40.11 -32.71
CA TYR A 259 29.49 -40.32 -32.14
C TYR A 259 30.12 -39.11 -31.40
N GLN A 260 30.81 -39.26 -30.26
CA GLN A 260 30.90 -40.38 -29.30
C GLN A 260 31.29 -39.81 -27.91
N ALA A 261 31.10 -40.57 -26.82
CA ALA A 261 31.73 -40.28 -25.53
C ALA A 261 33.25 -40.58 -25.56
N PRO A 262 33.99 -40.16 -24.53
CA PRO A 262 34.68 -41.20 -23.77
C PRO A 262 34.43 -41.11 -22.25
N SER A 263 34.51 -42.27 -21.61
CA SER A 263 34.46 -42.47 -20.16
C SER A 263 35.86 -42.40 -19.51
N SER A 264 35.91 -42.79 -18.22
CA SER A 264 37.07 -43.01 -17.33
C SER A 264 37.41 -41.82 -16.44
N SER A 265 37.16 -41.86 -15.12
CA SER A 265 37.78 -42.71 -14.06
C SER A 265 39.28 -42.37 -13.86
N THR A 266 39.84 -42.30 -12.65
CA THR A 266 39.62 -43.16 -11.46
C THR A 266 40.22 -42.52 -10.18
N THR A 267 39.90 -43.06 -8.98
CA THR A 267 40.63 -42.93 -7.68
C THR A 267 40.74 -41.52 -7.06
N THR A 268 40.25 -41.20 -5.85
CA THR A 268 40.27 -41.88 -4.54
C THR A 268 41.68 -42.01 -3.93
N THR A 269 41.99 -41.21 -2.91
CA THR A 269 42.92 -41.57 -1.83
C THR A 269 42.52 -40.85 -0.54
N THR A 270 42.46 -41.62 0.55
CA THR A 270 42.03 -41.21 1.89
C THR A 270 43.23 -40.84 2.77
N VAL A 271 43.20 -39.69 3.46
CA VAL A 271 43.89 -39.53 4.76
C VAL A 271 43.11 -38.60 5.70
N ALA A 272 42.80 -39.13 6.87
CA ALA A 272 42.55 -38.45 8.15
C ALA A 272 43.14 -39.39 9.24
N PRO A 273 43.19 -39.06 10.55
CA PRO A 273 42.80 -37.81 11.23
C PRO A 273 43.89 -37.26 12.20
N THR A 274 43.65 -36.12 12.84
CA THR A 274 43.98 -35.98 14.29
C THR A 274 43.03 -34.98 14.96
N THR A 275 42.50 -35.38 16.11
CA THR A 275 41.62 -34.60 17.00
C THR A 275 42.39 -33.80 18.05
N THR A 276 41.90 -32.63 18.43
CA THR A 276 42.00 -32.15 19.83
C THR A 276 40.70 -31.47 20.25
N THR A 277 40.24 -31.81 21.45
CA THR A 277 38.94 -31.41 22.01
C THR A 277 39.12 -30.35 23.10
N THR A 278 38.29 -29.30 23.12
CA THR A 278 37.91 -28.64 24.38
C THR A 278 36.57 -27.91 24.25
N THR A 279 35.87 -27.82 25.37
CA THR A 279 34.46 -27.40 25.49
C THR A 279 34.27 -26.35 26.58
N VAL A 280 33.08 -25.73 26.58
CA VAL A 280 32.46 -24.93 27.66
C VAL A 280 32.81 -23.43 27.73
N ALA A 281 31.78 -22.62 27.97
CA ALA A 281 31.77 -21.17 28.12
C ALA A 281 31.69 -20.76 29.62
N PRO A 282 31.09 -19.61 29.99
CA PRO A 282 31.68 -18.26 29.97
C PRO A 282 31.99 -17.73 31.39
N SER A 283 32.79 -16.67 31.52
CA SER A 283 32.80 -15.84 32.74
C SER A 283 33.38 -14.42 32.53
N SER A 284 32.55 -13.45 32.91
CA SER A 284 32.86 -12.28 33.75
C SER A 284 34.28 -11.69 33.79
N SER A 285 34.38 -10.39 33.48
CA SER A 285 35.37 -9.49 34.10
C SER A 285 34.81 -8.08 34.17
N ALA A 286 34.70 -7.54 35.39
CA ALA A 286 34.34 -6.16 35.64
C ALA A 286 35.58 -5.26 35.61
N ALA A 287 35.40 -3.99 35.27
CA ALA A 287 36.37 -2.94 35.53
C ALA A 287 35.63 -1.70 36.06
N THR A 288 36.11 -1.15 37.18
CA THR A 288 35.44 -0.07 37.91
C THR A 288 36.37 1.13 38.07
N THR A 289 35.79 2.33 38.04
CA THR A 289 36.31 3.56 38.66
C THR A 289 37.54 4.23 38.02
N THR A 290 37.34 5.44 37.48
CA THR A 290 37.82 6.64 38.19
C THR A 290 37.04 7.90 37.81
N LEU A 291 36.96 8.82 38.77
CA LEU A 291 36.11 10.00 38.80
C LEU A 291 36.93 11.24 38.42
N SER A 292 36.30 12.29 37.89
CA SER A 292 36.85 13.65 37.92
C SER A 292 35.73 14.69 37.97
N THR A 293 35.36 15.05 39.20
CA THR A 293 34.55 16.22 39.53
C THR A 293 35.39 17.49 39.41
N TYR A 294 34.81 18.57 38.88
CA TYR A 294 35.14 19.91 39.37
C TYR A 294 33.90 20.80 39.41
N GLN A 295 33.74 21.48 40.54
CA GLN A 295 32.64 22.35 40.92
C GLN A 295 33.27 23.71 41.29
N SER A 296 32.58 24.82 41.02
CA SER A 296 32.80 26.10 41.71
C SER A 296 31.63 27.05 41.47
N ALA A 297 31.41 27.98 42.41
CA ALA A 297 30.20 28.79 42.51
C ALA A 297 30.49 30.30 42.62
N SER A 298 29.50 31.09 42.20
CA SER A 298 29.09 32.45 42.65
C SER A 298 30.08 33.38 43.38
N THR A 299 30.21 34.65 42.94
CA THR A 299 29.67 35.85 43.65
C THR A 299 29.96 37.22 42.95
N THR A 300 28.94 38.11 42.93
CA THR A 300 28.85 39.61 43.06
C THR A 300 30.04 40.58 42.72
N THR A 301 29.90 41.88 42.36
CA THR A 301 28.87 42.96 42.53
C THR A 301 29.15 44.20 41.63
N THR A 302 28.14 45.07 41.35
CA THR A 302 28.19 46.56 41.06
C THR A 302 28.97 47.10 39.82
N ASP A 303 28.62 48.21 39.13
CA ASP A 303 27.65 49.31 39.39
C ASP A 303 27.12 50.02 38.10
N VAL A 304 26.16 50.96 38.23
CA VAL A 304 25.42 51.69 37.15
C VAL A 304 25.92 53.16 36.96
N PRO A 305 25.48 54.01 35.98
CA PRO A 305 24.11 54.59 35.91
C PRO A 305 23.47 54.84 34.51
N SER A 306 22.13 54.73 34.47
CA SER A 306 21.11 55.64 33.89
C SER A 306 21.24 56.18 32.44
N SER A 307 20.21 56.17 31.57
CA SER A 307 18.75 56.07 31.75
C SER A 307 18.12 55.30 30.54
N SER A 308 16.82 55.20 30.23
CA SER A 308 15.60 55.96 30.61
C SER A 308 14.32 55.08 30.55
N ALA A 309 13.12 55.67 30.68
CA ALA A 309 11.84 54.97 30.92
C ALA A 309 11.01 54.58 29.67
N ALA A 310 10.28 53.46 29.76
CA ALA A 310 8.80 53.46 29.84
C ALA A 310 8.23 52.06 30.20
N THR A 311 7.14 52.03 30.96
CA THR A 311 6.53 50.83 31.59
C THR A 311 5.30 50.32 30.82
N THR A 312 5.07 49.00 30.75
CA THR A 312 3.74 48.33 30.93
C THR A 312 3.97 46.81 31.05
N THR A 313 3.24 46.14 31.94
CA THR A 313 3.43 44.71 32.29
C THR A 313 2.57 43.72 31.50
N LEU A 314 3.03 42.46 31.52
CA LEU A 314 2.57 41.30 30.76
C LEU A 314 1.16 40.79 31.15
N SER A 315 0.50 40.10 30.22
CA SER A 315 -0.61 39.18 30.50
C SER A 315 -0.46 37.88 29.70
N THR A 316 -0.31 36.75 30.38
CA THR A 316 -0.33 35.39 29.78
C THR A 316 -1.73 34.81 29.82
N TYR A 317 -2.18 34.25 28.69
CA TYR A 317 -3.52 33.66 28.54
C TYR A 317 -3.52 32.18 28.93
N GLN A 318 -4.49 31.75 29.75
CA GLN A 318 -4.65 30.36 30.19
C GLN A 318 -6.13 29.96 30.03
N SER A 319 -6.37 28.76 29.48
CA SER A 319 -7.70 28.32 29.02
C SER A 319 -8.70 28.08 30.15
N PRO A 320 -10.01 28.37 29.96
CA PRO A 320 -11.03 28.16 30.97
C PRO A 320 -11.53 26.71 31.03
N SER A 321 -11.69 26.19 32.25
CA SER A 321 -12.44 24.97 32.55
C SER A 321 -13.83 25.35 33.08
N THR A 322 -14.90 24.85 32.46
CA THR A 322 -16.28 25.10 32.93
C THR A 322 -16.69 24.12 34.03
N THR A 323 -17.07 24.66 35.19
CA THR A 323 -17.75 23.94 36.27
C THR A 323 -19.09 24.62 36.52
N THR A 324 -20.19 23.87 36.51
CA THR A 324 -21.53 24.39 36.82
C THR A 324 -22.05 23.78 38.13
N THR A 325 -22.43 24.66 39.05
CA THR A 325 -22.90 24.31 40.40
C THR A 325 -24.35 23.85 40.41
N THR A 326 -24.64 22.74 41.09
CA THR A 326 -26.01 22.31 41.43
C THR A 326 -26.39 22.75 42.84
N SER A 327 -27.55 23.39 42.98
CA SER A 327 -28.24 23.61 44.26
C SER A 327 -29.32 22.55 44.47
N ALA A 328 -29.56 22.17 45.74
CA ALA A 328 -30.46 21.06 46.09
C ALA A 328 -31.67 21.52 46.90
N ALA A 329 -32.85 20.95 46.62
CA ALA A 329 -34.02 20.99 47.50
C ALA A 329 -35.03 19.87 47.17
N GLY A 330 -35.58 19.21 48.21
CA GLY A 330 -36.88 18.53 48.18
C GLY A 330 -36.95 17.12 47.57
N ALA A 331 -37.15 16.09 48.42
CA ALA A 331 -37.48 14.72 48.00
C ALA A 331 -39.01 14.50 47.93
N THR A 332 -39.48 13.46 47.19
CA THR A 332 -40.66 12.60 47.52
C THR A 332 -40.81 11.42 46.52
N THR A 333 -40.60 10.20 47.03
CA THR A 333 -41.14 8.84 46.70
C THR A 333 -41.38 8.27 45.27
N THR A 334 -40.81 7.07 45.05
CA THR A 334 -41.30 5.86 44.30
C THR A 334 -42.00 5.96 42.94
N THR A 335 -41.46 5.26 41.93
CA THR A 335 -41.87 3.86 41.60
C THR A 335 -40.91 3.20 40.60
N SER A 336 -40.78 1.87 40.67
CA SER A 336 -39.96 1.07 39.75
C SER A 336 -40.79 0.50 38.61
N ALA A 337 -40.29 0.56 37.36
CA ALA A 337 -40.82 -0.20 36.24
C ALA A 337 -39.67 -0.70 35.36
N SER A 338 -39.74 -1.97 34.96
CA SER A 338 -38.62 -2.73 34.39
C SER A 338 -38.52 -2.63 32.86
N LEU A 339 -37.27 -2.68 32.38
CA LEU A 339 -36.91 -2.92 30.98
C LEU A 339 -37.63 -4.16 30.41
N SER A 340 -38.16 -4.05 29.19
CA SER A 340 -38.59 -5.20 28.38
C SER A 340 -37.76 -5.24 27.10
N ALA A 341 -37.10 -6.36 26.84
CA ALA A 341 -36.24 -6.53 25.67
C ALA A 341 -37.06 -6.73 24.38
N TYR A 342 -36.64 -6.08 23.31
CA TYR A 342 -37.19 -6.28 21.97
C TYR A 342 -36.55 -7.50 21.32
N THR A 343 -37.37 -8.46 20.86
CA THR A 343 -36.90 -9.69 20.19
C THR A 343 -37.55 -9.79 18.81
N PRO A 344 -36.79 -9.90 17.70
CA PRO A 344 -37.37 -10.01 16.37
C PRO A 344 -37.95 -11.41 16.10
N PRO A 345 -39.04 -11.55 15.33
CA PRO A 345 -39.64 -12.85 15.02
C PRO A 345 -38.81 -13.64 14.00
N ALA A 346 -38.53 -14.90 14.33
CA ALA A 346 -37.94 -15.85 13.39
C ALA A 346 -38.97 -16.29 12.34
N ASN A 347 -38.61 -16.25 11.06
CA ASN A 347 -39.45 -16.78 9.97
C ASN A 347 -39.03 -18.21 9.64
N SER A 348 -39.98 -19.15 9.67
CA SER A 348 -39.70 -20.58 9.64
C SER A 348 -39.58 -21.14 8.21
N SER A 349 -38.43 -21.73 7.89
CA SER A 349 -38.25 -22.50 6.66
C SER A 349 -38.94 -23.85 6.77
N SER A 350 -39.87 -24.16 5.86
CA SER A 350 -40.48 -25.49 5.75
C SER A 350 -40.07 -26.17 4.44
N SER A 351 -39.10 -27.09 4.55
CA SER A 351 -38.71 -27.98 3.46
C SER A 351 -39.73 -29.12 3.28
N LYS A 352 -40.26 -29.30 2.07
CA LYS A 352 -40.89 -30.56 1.64
C LYS A 352 -40.36 -31.01 0.28
N THR A 353 -39.52 -32.04 0.32
CA THR A 353 -39.13 -32.85 -0.84
C THR A 353 -40.29 -33.76 -1.27
N HIS A 354 -40.55 -33.93 -2.57
CA HIS A 354 -40.99 -35.21 -3.14
C HIS A 354 -40.71 -35.31 -4.65
N LYS A 355 -40.69 -36.55 -5.16
CA LYS A 355 -40.07 -36.96 -6.44
C LYS A 355 -40.94 -36.77 -7.69
N SER A 356 -40.24 -36.53 -8.79
CA SER A 356 -40.56 -36.78 -10.21
C SER A 356 -41.56 -37.92 -10.53
N HIS A 357 -42.48 -37.69 -11.49
CA HIS A 357 -42.61 -38.57 -12.67
C HIS A 357 -43.39 -37.97 -13.88
N LYS A 358 -42.69 -37.89 -15.02
CA LYS A 358 -43.09 -38.19 -16.44
C LYS A 358 -44.45 -37.78 -17.09
N THR A 359 -44.28 -37.04 -18.20
CA THR A 359 -44.74 -37.26 -19.61
C THR A 359 -46.10 -36.78 -20.19
N HIS A 360 -45.95 -36.08 -21.34
CA HIS A 360 -46.88 -35.88 -22.48
C HIS A 360 -48.17 -35.05 -22.21
N LYS A 361 -48.74 -34.30 -23.17
CA LYS A 361 -48.58 -34.30 -24.64
C LYS A 361 -48.77 -32.90 -25.28
N THR A 362 -48.09 -32.72 -26.41
CA THR A 362 -48.25 -31.74 -27.50
C THR A 362 -49.61 -31.06 -27.69
N THR A 363 -49.61 -29.75 -28.01
CA THR A 363 -50.34 -29.14 -29.15
C THR A 363 -49.61 -27.90 -29.67
N THR A 364 -49.48 -27.81 -30.99
CA THR A 364 -48.87 -26.71 -31.77
C THR A 364 -49.92 -25.67 -32.17
N THR A 365 -49.59 -24.37 -32.15
CA THR A 365 -50.12 -23.41 -33.16
C THR A 365 -49.09 -22.31 -33.42
N THR A 366 -48.86 -22.03 -34.70
CA THR A 366 -47.97 -21.01 -35.25
C THR A 366 -48.78 -19.81 -35.73
N SER A 367 -48.30 -18.57 -35.56
CA SER A 367 -48.37 -17.52 -36.60
C SER A 367 -47.65 -16.24 -36.17
N ALA A 368 -46.95 -15.62 -37.12
CA ALA A 368 -46.27 -14.33 -36.94
C ALA A 368 -47.22 -13.13 -37.11
N GLY A 369 -46.79 -11.96 -36.63
CA GLY A 369 -47.43 -10.67 -36.90
C GLY A 369 -46.57 -9.53 -36.36
N ALA A 370 -46.01 -8.70 -37.25
CA ALA A 370 -45.14 -7.59 -36.88
C ALA A 370 -45.84 -6.25 -37.14
N SER A 371 -45.73 -5.29 -36.22
CA SER A 371 -45.86 -3.85 -36.52
C SER A 371 -45.38 -2.94 -35.38
N ALA A 372 -44.36 -2.14 -35.70
CA ALA A 372 -44.04 -0.78 -35.26
C ALA A 372 -44.63 -0.15 -33.97
N ALA A 373 -43.68 0.37 -33.17
CA ALA A 373 -43.62 1.73 -32.60
C ALA A 373 -44.76 2.29 -31.71
N SER A 374 -44.38 2.64 -30.47
CA SER A 374 -44.57 4.01 -29.95
C SER A 374 -43.55 4.31 -28.85
N ASP A 375 -43.05 5.55 -28.85
CA ASP A 375 -42.00 6.07 -27.96
C ASP A 375 -42.59 6.52 -26.61
N CYS A 376 -41.80 6.48 -25.55
CA CYS A 376 -42.14 7.06 -24.24
C CYS A 376 -40.87 7.25 -23.38
N GLY A 377 -39.97 8.13 -23.81
CA GLY A 377 -38.83 8.57 -23.00
C GLY A 377 -39.27 9.37 -21.77
N VAL A 378 -38.79 8.98 -20.58
CA VAL A 378 -38.97 9.75 -19.34
C VAL A 378 -37.70 10.55 -19.07
N GLN A 379 -37.77 11.87 -19.28
CA GLN A 379 -36.72 12.78 -18.81
C GLN A 379 -36.91 13.09 -17.33
N TYR A 380 -35.82 13.02 -16.55
CA TYR A 380 -35.76 13.60 -15.22
C TYR A 380 -35.10 14.97 -15.28
N VAL A 381 -35.86 15.99 -14.92
CA VAL A 381 -35.43 17.40 -14.89
C VAL A 381 -34.67 17.67 -13.59
N THR A 382 -33.49 18.28 -13.72
CA THR A 382 -32.75 18.90 -12.60
C THR A 382 -33.38 20.22 -12.20
N LEU A 383 -33.64 20.42 -10.91
CA LEU A 383 -33.95 21.73 -10.33
C LEU A 383 -32.86 22.12 -9.32
N TYR A 384 -32.40 23.35 -9.43
CA TYR A 384 -31.44 24.01 -8.54
C TYR A 384 -32.15 24.81 -7.43
N ASP A 385 -31.37 25.13 -6.40
CA ASP A 385 -31.57 26.17 -5.37
C ASP A 385 -32.77 26.06 -4.41
N LEU A 386 -32.46 25.70 -3.16
CA LEU A 386 -32.65 26.55 -1.98
C LEU A 386 -31.60 26.22 -0.89
#